data_AF-A0A7W8BVS5-F1
#
_entry.id   AF-A0A7W8BVS5-F1
#
_cell.length_a   1.000
_cell.length_b   1.000
_cell.length_c   1.000
_cell.angle_alpha   90.00
_cell.angle_beta   90.00
_cell.angle_gamma   90.00
#
_symmetry.space_group_name_H-M   'P 1'
#
loop_
_entity.id
_entity.type
_entity.pdbx_description
1 polymer ?
#
loop_
_entity_poly.entity_id
_entity_poly.type
_entity_poly.pdbx_seq_one_letter_code
_entity_poly.pdbx_strand_id
1 'polypeptide(L)'
;MYTLGGRIASPCGLVYVGAGKSRQGDQHGRSPFKAMRCSGAGSKIPKDRRCTCPIIRAEPVEREAWRLVREFLEDPVELERLATEALAKRTETGADFDSRLKDLGKRIAELEESIDLMLMAATQQAASRRLSRAEAEKYVARMTARPNADLADLHKQRMEIESWKETSVDAEDTAKQLGALAEKARVRLADKTLEEQAELFNLLRAEIVILGEVPSRPSGRPCRAMAFFVERDLDVPLLTDVAWAKVEDIVPRFSPRYSSRDVLAAFLEKARTGVPWRDLGTPVPYTTLMNHWVKWGATGGLEAVMGRLAGFPGTALPDPDKVALQVRCTVMPELLLTEPSAPDGNSALASIDGSNGGEIRNRTGSPDDRESPDRVAGR
;
A
#
# COMPACT_ATOMS: atom_id res chain seq x y z
N MET A 1 -2.50 0.82 -12.06
CA MET A 1 -2.79 0.71 -10.62
C MET A 1 -1.85 1.58 -9.80
N TYR A 2 -2.28 2.03 -8.62
CA TYR A 2 -1.47 2.69 -7.58
C TYR A 2 -1.49 1.78 -6.34
N THR A 3 -0.37 1.19 -5.97
CA THR A 3 -0.33 0.18 -4.88
C THR A 3 -0.53 0.82 -3.51
N LEU A 4 -0.15 2.09 -3.38
CA LEU A 4 -0.15 2.85 -2.14
C LEU A 4 -1.26 3.91 -2.03
N GLY A 5 -2.22 3.90 -2.95
CA GLY A 5 -3.31 4.89 -2.95
C GLY A 5 -4.06 4.87 -1.62
N GLY A 6 -4.07 6.00 -0.90
CA GLY A 6 -4.72 6.15 0.40
C GLY A 6 -3.90 5.75 1.62
N ARG A 7 -2.65 5.29 1.44
CA ARG A 7 -1.78 4.80 2.54
C ARG A 7 -0.68 5.74 2.96
N ILE A 8 -0.37 6.71 2.09
CA ILE A 8 0.73 7.64 2.33
C ILE A 8 0.18 8.87 3.04
N ALA A 9 0.63 9.09 4.27
CA ALA A 9 0.32 10.28 5.04
C ALA A 9 0.94 11.51 4.38
N SER A 10 0.15 12.57 4.24
CA SER A 10 0.61 13.88 3.78
C SER A 10 0.86 14.82 4.96
N PRO A 11 1.67 15.88 4.78
CA PRO A 11 1.96 16.84 5.85
C PRO A 11 0.74 17.52 6.46
N CYS A 12 -0.39 17.62 5.73
CA CYS A 12 -1.63 18.18 6.24
C CYS A 12 -2.50 17.19 7.03
N GLY A 13 -2.00 15.97 7.29
CA GLY A 13 -2.72 14.91 8.02
C GLY A 13 -3.71 14.10 7.18
N LEU A 14 -3.92 14.48 5.91
CA LEU A 14 -4.71 13.69 4.95
C LEU A 14 -3.83 12.70 4.19
N VAL A 15 -4.41 11.90 3.29
CA VAL A 15 -3.69 10.86 2.55
C VAL A 15 -3.45 11.22 1.08
N TYR A 16 -2.36 10.74 0.51
CA TYR A 16 -2.13 10.80 -0.93
C TYR A 16 -2.97 9.76 -1.68
N VAL A 17 -3.56 10.18 -2.79
CA VAL A 17 -4.36 9.35 -3.69
C VAL A 17 -3.87 9.48 -5.12
N GLY A 18 -4.12 8.46 -5.94
CA GLY A 18 -3.77 8.48 -7.36
C GLY A 18 -4.43 9.67 -8.08
N ALA A 19 -3.63 10.43 -8.82
CA ALA A 19 -4.07 11.61 -9.57
C ALA A 19 -4.16 11.37 -11.09
N GLY A 20 -4.02 10.12 -11.52
CA GLY A 20 -3.92 9.73 -12.93
C GLY A 20 -2.50 9.80 -13.48
N LYS A 21 -2.30 9.21 -14.66
CA LYS A 21 -1.04 9.39 -15.39
C LYS A 21 -0.98 10.84 -15.87
N SER A 22 0.20 11.44 -15.88
CA SER A 22 0.41 12.65 -16.66
C SER A 22 -0.06 12.36 -18.10
N ARG A 23 -1.22 12.91 -18.52
CA ARG A 23 -1.88 12.65 -19.83
C ARG A 23 -1.04 13.08 -21.03
N GLN A 24 0.02 13.79 -20.74
CA GLN A 24 1.05 14.18 -21.67
C GLN A 24 2.35 13.71 -21.04
N GLY A 25 3.02 12.76 -21.69
CA GLY A 25 4.41 13.09 -22.01
C GLY A 25 4.28 14.44 -22.70
N ASP A 26 4.67 15.51 -22.00
CA ASP A 26 4.49 16.85 -22.53
C ASP A 26 5.10 16.91 -23.92
N GLN A 27 4.64 17.85 -24.75
CA GLN A 27 5.16 18.14 -26.09
C GLN A 27 6.68 18.47 -26.10
N HIS A 28 7.40 18.11 -25.04
CA HIS A 28 8.74 18.46 -24.63
C HIS A 28 9.54 17.21 -24.20
N GLY A 29 9.02 15.99 -24.44
CA GLY A 29 9.79 14.75 -24.41
C GLY A 29 9.89 14.04 -23.06
N ARG A 30 8.96 14.25 -22.12
CA ARG A 30 8.96 13.48 -20.86
C ARG A 30 8.21 12.16 -21.00
N SER A 31 8.73 11.11 -20.38
CA SER A 31 8.01 9.86 -20.22
C SER A 31 6.77 10.06 -19.34
N PRO A 32 5.62 9.44 -19.67
CA PRO A 32 4.45 9.45 -18.81
C PRO A 32 4.79 8.83 -17.45
N PHE A 33 4.43 9.51 -16.37
CA PHE A 33 4.57 8.99 -15.00
C PHE A 33 3.23 9.03 -14.25
N LYS A 34 3.10 8.19 -13.23
CA LYS A 34 1.96 8.16 -12.31
C LYS A 34 2.16 9.21 -11.21
N ALA A 35 1.19 10.10 -11.04
CA ALA A 35 1.24 11.13 -10.02
C ALA A 35 0.31 10.80 -8.87
N MET A 36 0.72 11.13 -7.64
CA MET A 36 -0.15 11.11 -6.46
C MET A 36 -0.33 12.52 -5.92
N ARG A 37 -1.55 12.85 -5.51
CA ARG A 37 -1.89 14.12 -4.90
C ARG A 37 -2.54 13.91 -3.55
N CYS A 38 -2.33 14.82 -2.62
CA CYS A 38 -3.07 14.80 -1.37
C CYS A 38 -4.58 14.88 -1.66
N SER A 39 -5.38 14.08 -0.95
CA SER A 39 -6.84 14.09 -1.05
C SER A 39 -7.42 15.46 -0.70
N GLY A 40 -6.76 16.20 0.21
CA GLY A 40 -7.05 17.59 0.58
C GLY A 40 -6.83 18.62 -0.54
N ALA A 41 -6.08 18.27 -1.58
CA ALA A 41 -5.89 19.10 -2.77
C ALA A 41 -6.85 18.70 -3.91
N GLY A 42 -7.88 17.88 -3.60
CA GLY A 42 -8.85 17.39 -4.55
C GLY A 42 -9.67 18.50 -5.22
N SER A 43 -10.02 18.28 -6.49
CA SER A 43 -10.88 19.21 -7.25
C SER A 43 -12.28 19.37 -6.64
N LYS A 44 -12.75 18.36 -5.89
CA LYS A 44 -14.03 18.36 -5.18
C LYS A 44 -14.04 19.26 -3.93
N ILE A 45 -12.86 19.72 -3.47
CA ILE A 45 -12.74 20.60 -2.30
C ILE A 45 -12.76 22.07 -2.78
N PRO A 46 -13.52 22.96 -2.11
CA PRO A 46 -13.50 24.40 -2.38
C PRO A 46 -12.07 24.97 -2.35
N LYS A 47 -11.75 25.89 -3.27
CA LYS A 47 -10.36 26.36 -3.51
C LYS A 47 -9.70 26.94 -2.26
N ASP A 48 -10.45 27.67 -1.46
CA ASP A 48 -10.07 28.30 -0.20
C ASP A 48 -9.74 27.30 0.92
N ARG A 49 -10.19 26.05 0.78
CA ARG A 49 -9.98 24.97 1.76
C ARG A 49 -9.02 23.88 1.26
N ARG A 50 -8.40 24.07 0.10
CA ARG A 50 -7.44 23.11 -0.45
C ARG A 50 -6.11 23.21 0.28
N CYS A 51 -5.54 22.06 0.63
CA CYS A 51 -4.17 22.04 1.12
C CYS A 51 -3.18 22.36 -0.01
N THR A 52 -2.01 22.86 0.36
CA THR A 52 -0.89 23.16 -0.54
C THR A 52 0.12 22.02 -0.64
N CYS A 53 -0.22 20.81 -0.16
CA CYS A 53 0.65 19.64 -0.21
C CYS A 53 1.16 19.37 -1.65
N PRO A 54 2.46 19.11 -1.83
CA PRO A 54 3.04 18.93 -3.16
C PRO A 54 2.51 17.65 -3.83
N ILE A 55 2.46 17.66 -5.17
CA ILE A 55 2.23 16.45 -5.97
C ILE A 55 3.53 15.66 -6.03
N ILE A 56 3.44 14.35 -5.80
CA ILE A 56 4.57 13.43 -5.75
C ILE A 56 4.50 12.40 -6.89
N ARG A 57 5.66 11.85 -7.27
CA ARG A 57 5.74 10.72 -8.20
C ARG A 57 5.41 9.43 -7.46
N ALA A 58 4.63 8.55 -8.08
CA ALA A 58 4.25 7.29 -7.46
C ALA A 58 5.40 6.28 -7.46
N GLU A 59 6.09 6.14 -8.59
CA GLU A 59 7.03 5.04 -8.82
C GLU A 59 8.18 4.98 -7.80
N PRO A 60 8.82 6.10 -7.42
CA PRO A 60 9.89 6.05 -6.42
C PRO A 60 9.38 5.68 -5.02
N VAL A 61 8.23 6.22 -4.64
CA VAL A 61 7.61 5.96 -3.33
C VAL A 61 7.11 4.51 -3.25
N GLU A 62 6.46 4.02 -4.30
CA GLU A 62 5.98 2.63 -4.39
C GLU A 62 7.16 1.63 -4.32
N ARG A 63 8.25 1.91 -5.03
CA ARG A 63 9.45 1.05 -5.04
C ARG A 63 10.11 0.99 -3.67
N GLU A 64 10.32 2.14 -3.03
CA GLU A 64 10.99 2.18 -1.73
C GLU A 64 10.12 1.59 -0.62
N ALA A 65 8.82 1.85 -0.63
CA ALA A 65 7.90 1.23 0.31
C ALA A 65 7.86 -0.30 0.15
N TRP A 66 7.88 -0.79 -1.10
CA TRP A 66 7.95 -2.22 -1.35
C TRP A 66 9.26 -2.83 -0.86
N ARG A 67 10.38 -2.14 -1.07
CA ARG A 67 11.69 -2.56 -0.54
C ARG A 67 11.65 -2.72 0.98
N LEU A 68 11.12 -1.71 1.69
CA LEU A 68 10.99 -1.72 3.15
C LEU A 68 10.04 -2.80 3.66
N VAL A 69 8.91 -3.04 2.97
CA VAL A 69 7.99 -4.12 3.34
C VAL A 69 8.63 -5.49 3.12
N ARG A 70 9.38 -5.70 2.04
CA ARG A 70 10.11 -6.95 1.86
C ARG A 70 11.13 -7.15 2.95
N GLU A 71 11.95 -6.15 3.25
CA GLU A 71 12.93 -6.21 4.34
C GLU A 71 12.26 -6.55 5.68
N PHE A 72 11.13 -5.92 5.98
CA PHE A 72 10.32 -6.22 7.16
C PHE A 72 9.78 -7.66 7.17
N LEU A 73 9.23 -8.15 6.06
CA LEU A 73 8.70 -9.52 5.94
C LEU A 73 9.80 -10.59 5.91
N GLU A 74 11.01 -10.20 5.52
CA GLU A 74 12.20 -11.03 5.53
C GLU A 74 12.87 -11.07 6.90
N ASP A 75 12.40 -10.32 7.90
CA ASP A 75 12.90 -10.35 9.27
C ASP A 75 12.01 -11.25 10.15
N PRO A 76 12.40 -12.53 10.38
CA PRO A 76 11.60 -13.47 11.16
C PRO A 76 11.49 -13.05 12.63
N VAL A 77 12.51 -12.37 13.17
CA VAL A 77 12.53 -11.95 14.58
C VAL A 77 11.50 -10.84 14.79
N GLU A 78 11.45 -9.88 13.88
CA GLU A 78 10.50 -8.77 13.97
C GLU A 78 9.04 -9.24 13.76
N LEU A 79 8.82 -10.22 12.88
CA LEU A 79 7.51 -10.85 12.69
C LEU A 79 7.05 -11.63 13.92
N GLU A 80 7.94 -12.40 14.56
CA GLU A 80 7.65 -13.11 15.80
C GLU A 80 7.35 -12.13 16.95
N ARG A 81 8.13 -11.04 17.05
CA ARG A 81 7.89 -9.97 18.03
C ARG A 81 6.50 -9.35 17.86
N LEU A 82 6.10 -9.00 16.63
CA LEU A 82 4.79 -8.42 16.37
C LEU A 82 3.63 -9.39 16.58
N ALA A 83 3.82 -10.66 16.23
CA ALA A 83 2.83 -11.70 16.53
C ALA A 83 2.65 -11.84 18.05
N THR A 84 3.74 -11.85 18.80
CA THR A 84 3.72 -11.91 20.27
C THR A 84 3.08 -10.66 20.87
N GLU A 85 3.37 -9.46 20.37
CA GLU A 85 2.75 -8.22 20.84
C GLU A 85 1.25 -8.16 20.53
N ALA A 86 0.83 -8.65 19.36
CA ALA A 86 -0.59 -8.74 19.02
C ALA A 86 -1.33 -9.70 19.95
N LEU A 87 -0.71 -10.83 20.32
CA LEU A 87 -1.24 -11.78 21.30
C LEU A 87 -1.25 -11.19 22.72
N ALA A 88 -0.20 -10.48 23.12
CA ALA A 88 -0.09 -9.82 24.42
C ALA A 88 -1.18 -8.74 24.58
N LYS A 89 -1.39 -7.91 23.55
CA LYS A 89 -2.43 -6.88 23.56
C LYS A 89 -3.84 -7.48 23.61
N ARG A 90 -4.06 -8.64 22.97
CA ARG A 90 -5.31 -9.40 23.10
C ARG A 90 -5.51 -9.94 24.50
N THR A 91 -4.48 -10.51 25.10
CA THR A 91 -4.55 -11.03 26.47
C THR A 91 -4.75 -9.91 27.47
N GLU A 92 -4.21 -8.70 27.28
CA GLU A 92 -4.55 -7.53 28.11
C GLU A 92 -6.01 -7.08 27.97
N THR A 93 -6.60 -7.20 26.78
CA THR A 93 -8.01 -6.85 26.54
C THR A 93 -8.97 -7.97 26.98
N GLY A 94 -8.49 -9.21 26.95
CA GLY A 94 -9.21 -10.45 27.25
C GLY A 94 -8.76 -11.13 28.54
N ALA A 95 -8.06 -10.42 29.42
CA ALA A 95 -7.56 -10.91 30.71
C ALA A 95 -8.76 -11.22 31.61
N ASP A 96 -9.32 -12.41 31.41
CA ASP A 96 -9.47 -13.46 32.41
C ASP A 96 -10.65 -14.37 32.02
N PHE A 97 -10.61 -14.95 30.81
CA PHE A 97 -11.67 -15.88 30.39
C PHE A 97 -11.85 -17.02 31.40
N ASP A 98 -10.76 -17.51 32.00
CA ASP A 98 -10.80 -18.59 32.98
C ASP A 98 -11.47 -18.19 34.30
N SER A 99 -11.11 -17.07 34.92
CA SER A 99 -11.81 -16.62 36.13
C SER A 99 -13.24 -16.20 35.81
N ARG A 100 -13.50 -15.61 34.64
CA ARG A 100 -14.85 -15.19 34.26
C ARG A 100 -15.77 -16.38 33.99
N LEU A 101 -15.25 -17.44 33.38
CA LEU A 101 -15.96 -18.73 33.24
C LEU A 101 -16.18 -19.38 34.61
N LYS A 102 -15.20 -19.31 35.52
CA LYS A 102 -15.33 -19.81 36.88
C LYS A 102 -16.41 -19.06 37.66
N ASP A 103 -16.44 -17.73 37.57
CA ASP A 103 -17.45 -16.88 38.21
C ASP A 103 -18.85 -17.12 37.63
N LEU A 104 -18.97 -17.26 36.31
CA LEU A 104 -20.24 -17.64 35.67
C LEU A 104 -20.69 -19.03 36.11
N GLY A 105 -19.78 -20.00 36.17
CA GLY A 105 -20.07 -21.35 36.65
C GLY A 105 -20.59 -21.36 38.09
N LYS A 106 -19.99 -20.52 38.96
CA LYS A 106 -20.47 -20.35 40.33
C LYS A 106 -21.89 -19.75 40.37
N ARG A 107 -22.15 -18.69 39.61
CA ARG A 107 -23.49 -18.05 39.55
C ARG A 107 -24.57 -18.96 38.99
N ILE A 108 -24.24 -19.76 37.97
CA ILE A 108 -25.13 -20.77 37.41
C ILE A 108 -25.51 -21.78 38.50
N ALA A 109 -24.52 -22.35 39.21
CA ALA A 109 -24.78 -23.32 40.26
C ALA A 109 -25.62 -22.74 41.42
N GLU A 110 -25.31 -21.52 41.86
CA GLU A 110 -26.08 -20.82 42.90
C GLU A 110 -27.53 -20.56 42.47
N LEU A 111 -27.75 -20.21 41.20
CA LEU A 111 -29.09 -19.93 40.68
C LEU A 111 -29.91 -21.21 40.47
N GLU A 112 -29.28 -22.30 39.99
CA GLU A 112 -29.88 -23.63 39.89
C GLU A 112 -30.38 -24.11 41.27
N GLU A 113 -29.54 -23.99 42.31
CA GLU A 113 -29.93 -24.35 43.68
C GLU A 113 -31.13 -23.50 44.17
N SER A 114 -31.12 -22.19 43.88
CA SER A 114 -32.24 -21.32 44.22
C SER A 114 -33.54 -21.69 43.46
N ILE A 115 -33.44 -22.12 42.21
CA ILE A 115 -34.59 -22.57 41.41
C ILE A 115 -35.19 -23.83 42.01
N ASP A 116 -34.36 -24.80 42.40
CA ASP A 116 -34.80 -26.05 43.03
C ASP A 116 -35.54 -25.78 44.35
N LEU A 117 -35.00 -24.91 45.21
CA LEU A 117 -35.65 -24.50 46.44
C LEU A 117 -37.00 -23.79 46.17
N MET A 118 -37.04 -22.92 45.15
CA MET A 118 -38.26 -22.22 44.76
C MET A 118 -39.31 -23.17 44.18
N LEU A 119 -38.88 -24.17 43.40
CA LEU A 119 -39.72 -25.21 42.84
C LEU A 119 -40.36 -26.05 43.94
N MET A 120 -39.58 -26.47 44.94
CA MET A 120 -40.09 -27.19 46.12
C MET A 120 -41.13 -26.34 46.88
N ALA A 121 -40.81 -25.08 47.18
CA ALA A 121 -41.69 -24.17 47.91
C ALA A 121 -43.00 -23.89 47.14
N ALA A 122 -42.91 -23.61 45.83
CA ALA A 122 -44.06 -23.35 44.98
C ALA A 122 -44.97 -24.58 44.85
N THR A 123 -44.39 -25.78 44.79
CA THR A 123 -45.14 -27.04 44.75
C THR A 123 -45.87 -27.29 46.07
N GLN A 124 -45.21 -27.08 47.21
CA GLN A 124 -45.83 -27.21 48.54
C GLN A 124 -46.98 -26.21 48.71
N GLN A 125 -46.82 -24.97 48.25
CA GLN A 125 -47.83 -23.93 48.33
C GLN A 125 -49.02 -24.19 47.39
N ALA A 126 -48.80 -24.79 46.22
CA ALA A 126 -49.87 -25.24 45.34
C ALA A 126 -50.70 -26.36 45.98
N ALA A 127 -50.03 -27.32 46.63
CA ALA A 127 -50.67 -28.41 47.36
C ALA A 127 -51.49 -27.91 48.57
N SER A 128 -50.95 -26.97 49.35
CA SER A 128 -51.67 -26.39 50.50
C SER A 128 -52.91 -25.60 50.07
N ARG A 129 -52.88 -24.99 48.89
CA ARG A 129 -54.01 -24.29 48.27
C ARG A 129 -55.00 -25.21 47.55
N ARG A 130 -54.72 -26.52 47.50
CA ARG A 130 -55.53 -27.54 46.80
C ARG A 130 -55.82 -27.17 45.35
N LEU A 131 -54.85 -26.54 44.68
CA LEU A 131 -54.97 -26.22 43.26
C LEU A 131 -55.13 -27.52 42.46
N SER A 132 -55.94 -27.47 41.40
CA SER A 132 -55.94 -28.57 40.44
C SER A 132 -54.56 -28.71 39.80
N ARG A 133 -54.24 -29.88 39.25
CA ARG A 133 -52.93 -30.13 38.61
C ARG A 133 -52.57 -29.06 37.57
N ALA A 134 -53.52 -28.68 36.72
CA ALA A 134 -53.31 -27.67 35.68
C ALA A 134 -53.07 -26.26 36.24
N GLU A 135 -53.67 -25.93 37.39
CA GLU A 135 -53.47 -24.64 38.07
C GLU A 135 -52.15 -24.61 38.84
N ALA A 136 -51.77 -25.74 39.45
CA ALA A 136 -50.48 -25.91 40.12
C ALA A 136 -49.31 -25.78 39.13
N GLU A 137 -49.40 -26.40 37.95
CA GLU A 137 -48.39 -26.28 36.88
C GLU A 137 -48.24 -24.82 36.42
N LYS A 138 -49.34 -24.10 36.17
CA LYS A 138 -49.31 -22.67 35.82
C LYS A 138 -48.77 -21.79 36.94
N TYR A 139 -49.01 -22.16 38.20
CA TYR A 139 -48.51 -21.43 39.36
C TYR A 139 -47.00 -21.59 39.50
N VAL A 140 -46.52 -22.83 39.49
CA VAL A 140 -45.09 -23.16 39.56
C VAL A 140 -44.32 -22.52 38.40
N ALA A 141 -44.81 -22.67 37.17
CA ALA A 141 -44.17 -22.08 35.98
C ALA A 141 -44.05 -20.56 36.10
N ARG A 142 -45.04 -19.88 36.68
CA ARG A 142 -44.98 -18.43 36.90
C ARG A 142 -43.95 -18.04 37.95
N MET A 143 -43.83 -18.82 39.01
CA MET A 143 -42.87 -18.55 40.09
C MET A 143 -41.43 -18.74 39.60
N THR A 144 -41.17 -19.77 38.79
CA THR A 144 -39.83 -20.08 38.30
C THR A 144 -39.47 -19.40 36.97
N ALA A 145 -40.41 -18.72 36.30
CA ALA A 145 -40.21 -18.12 34.98
C ALA A 145 -39.01 -17.17 34.90
N ARG A 146 -38.89 -16.24 35.86
CA ARG A 146 -37.81 -15.25 35.87
C ARG A 146 -36.43 -15.89 36.17
N PRO A 147 -36.26 -16.66 37.24
CA PRO A 147 -35.01 -17.38 37.49
C PRO A 147 -34.57 -18.27 36.31
N ASN A 148 -35.51 -18.96 35.66
CA ASN A 148 -35.19 -19.78 34.47
C ASN A 148 -34.73 -18.94 33.27
N ALA A 149 -35.26 -17.73 33.09
CA ALA A 149 -34.77 -16.79 32.07
C ALA A 149 -33.36 -16.29 32.39
N ASP A 150 -33.11 -15.92 33.65
CA ASP A 150 -31.79 -15.48 34.13
C ASP A 150 -30.74 -16.61 33.96
N LEU A 151 -31.12 -17.86 34.23
CA LEU A 151 -30.28 -19.05 34.02
C LEU A 151 -29.93 -19.25 32.54
N ALA A 152 -30.91 -19.12 31.64
CA ALA A 152 -30.69 -19.21 30.21
C ALA A 152 -29.72 -18.13 29.70
N ASP A 153 -29.84 -16.90 30.21
CA ASP A 153 -28.94 -15.79 29.89
C ASP A 153 -27.51 -16.05 30.38
N LEU A 154 -27.34 -16.63 31.58
CA LEU A 154 -26.01 -17.01 32.09
C LEU A 154 -25.37 -18.13 31.25
N HIS A 155 -26.14 -19.13 30.83
CA HIS A 155 -25.63 -20.16 29.92
C HIS A 155 -25.22 -19.58 28.57
N LYS A 156 -26.01 -18.64 28.03
CA LYS A 156 -25.67 -17.94 26.79
C LYS A 156 -24.34 -17.19 26.92
N GLN A 157 -24.17 -16.41 27.99
CA GLN A 157 -22.91 -15.70 28.24
C GLN A 157 -21.72 -16.64 28.39
N ARG A 158 -21.92 -17.79 29.03
CA ARG A 158 -20.88 -18.83 29.14
C ARG A 158 -20.48 -19.38 27.77
N MET A 159 -21.44 -19.76 26.94
CA MET A 159 -21.17 -20.26 25.58
C MET A 159 -20.47 -19.22 24.71
N GLU A 160 -20.86 -17.95 24.82
CA GLU A 160 -20.20 -16.85 24.11
C GLU A 160 -18.73 -16.73 24.51
N ILE A 161 -18.43 -16.80 25.81
CA ILE A 161 -17.05 -16.74 26.31
C ILE A 161 -16.25 -17.99 25.93
N GLU A 162 -16.84 -19.19 26.00
CA GLU A 162 -16.19 -20.44 25.58
C GLU A 162 -15.83 -20.40 24.08
N SER A 163 -16.74 -19.90 23.24
CA SER A 163 -16.48 -19.70 21.81
C SER A 163 -15.36 -18.68 21.54
N TRP A 164 -15.31 -17.59 22.30
CA TRP A 164 -14.23 -16.61 22.20
C TRP A 164 -12.89 -17.18 22.65
N LYS A 165 -12.89 -18.04 23.68
CA LYS A 165 -11.69 -18.73 24.17
C LYS A 165 -11.14 -19.70 23.12
N GLU A 166 -12.00 -20.50 22.48
CA GLU A 166 -11.61 -21.41 21.40
C GLU A 166 -10.97 -20.64 20.23
N THR A 167 -11.62 -19.56 19.79
CA THR A 167 -11.10 -18.66 18.73
C THR A 167 -9.75 -18.02 19.12
N SER A 168 -9.46 -17.87 20.43
CA SER A 168 -8.21 -17.29 20.91
C SER A 168 -7.04 -18.27 20.97
N VAL A 169 -7.30 -19.57 21.22
CA VAL A 169 -6.28 -20.62 21.18
C VAL A 169 -5.79 -20.85 19.75
N ASP A 170 -6.71 -20.81 18.79
CA ASP A 170 -6.38 -20.87 17.36
C ASP A 170 -5.43 -19.72 16.96
N ALA A 171 -5.54 -18.56 17.61
CA ALA A 171 -4.69 -17.39 17.35
C ALA A 171 -3.23 -17.57 17.80
N GLU A 172 -2.93 -18.40 18.80
CA GLU A 172 -1.55 -18.69 19.22
C GLU A 172 -0.85 -19.62 18.23
N ASP A 173 -1.57 -20.60 17.67
CA ASP A 173 -1.06 -21.43 16.60
C ASP A 173 -0.87 -20.63 15.30
N THR A 174 -1.67 -19.57 15.08
CA THR A 174 -1.47 -18.58 14.00
C THR A 174 -0.09 -17.91 14.04
N ALA A 175 0.41 -17.55 15.23
CA ALA A 175 1.72 -16.89 15.34
C ALA A 175 2.86 -17.80 14.88
N LYS A 176 2.79 -19.09 15.21
CA LYS A 176 3.77 -20.10 14.75
C LYS A 176 3.63 -20.36 13.25
N GLN A 177 2.40 -20.40 12.73
CA GLN A 177 2.13 -20.54 11.30
C GLN A 177 2.64 -19.33 10.51
N LEU A 178 2.56 -18.12 11.07
CA LEU A 178 3.09 -16.89 10.46
C LEU A 178 4.61 -16.93 10.31
N GLY A 179 5.35 -17.43 11.30
CA GLY A 179 6.80 -17.64 11.18
C GLY A 179 7.14 -18.63 10.06
N ALA A 180 6.40 -19.73 9.95
CA ALA A 180 6.57 -20.72 8.89
C ALA A 180 6.18 -20.19 7.49
N LEU A 181 5.19 -19.30 7.42
CA LEU A 181 4.72 -18.70 6.18
C LEU A 181 5.65 -17.59 5.69
N ALA A 182 6.22 -16.80 6.60
CA ALA A 182 7.26 -15.81 6.30
C ALA A 182 8.50 -16.46 5.66
N GLU A 183 8.93 -17.60 6.19
CA GLU A 183 10.07 -18.35 5.65
C GLU A 183 9.79 -18.89 4.23
N LYS A 184 8.56 -19.32 3.95
CA LYS A 184 8.14 -19.71 2.60
C LYS A 184 7.94 -18.51 1.66
N ALA A 185 7.50 -17.36 2.19
CA ALA A 185 7.23 -16.15 1.43
C ALA A 185 8.52 -15.46 0.95
N ARG A 186 9.63 -15.58 1.69
CA ARG A 186 10.97 -15.08 1.33
C ARG A 186 11.36 -15.36 -0.13
N VAL A 187 11.03 -16.54 -0.63
CA VAL A 187 11.39 -16.98 -2.01
C VAL A 187 10.47 -16.37 -3.08
N ARG A 188 9.28 -15.85 -2.72
CA ARG A 188 8.25 -15.41 -3.68
C ARG A 188 7.98 -13.91 -3.69
N LEU A 189 8.58 -13.13 -2.78
CA LEU A 189 8.32 -11.68 -2.66
C LEU A 189 9.04 -10.83 -3.72
N ALA A 190 10.12 -11.32 -4.35
CA ALA A 190 10.84 -10.54 -5.36
C ALA A 190 10.02 -10.28 -6.63
N ASP A 191 9.17 -11.24 -7.03
CA ASP A 191 8.50 -11.27 -8.33
C ASP A 191 7.00 -10.93 -8.27
N LYS A 192 6.53 -10.31 -7.18
CA LYS A 192 5.11 -9.95 -7.02
C LYS A 192 4.67 -8.86 -7.99
N THR A 193 3.54 -9.09 -8.64
CA THR A 193 2.85 -8.10 -9.49
C THR A 193 2.38 -6.90 -8.68
N LEU A 194 2.07 -5.77 -9.33
CA LEU A 194 1.60 -4.57 -8.64
C LEU A 194 0.27 -4.80 -7.90
N GLU A 195 -0.60 -5.61 -8.48
CA GLU A 195 -1.87 -6.04 -7.90
C GLU A 195 -1.65 -6.81 -6.59
N GLU A 196 -0.77 -7.82 -6.60
CA GLU A 196 -0.42 -8.59 -5.41
C GLU A 196 0.29 -7.73 -4.35
N GLN A 197 1.15 -6.81 -4.76
CA GLN A 197 1.77 -5.85 -3.84
C GLN A 197 0.70 -4.99 -3.14
N ALA A 198 -0.29 -4.47 -3.88
CA ALA A 198 -1.38 -3.69 -3.33
C ALA A 198 -2.23 -4.48 -2.32
N GLU A 199 -2.49 -5.76 -2.63
CA GLU A 199 -3.17 -6.68 -1.72
C GLU A 199 -2.37 -6.92 -0.44
N LEU A 200 -1.06 -7.13 -0.55
CA LEU A 200 -0.19 -7.30 0.62
C LEU A 200 -0.13 -6.02 1.48
N PHE A 201 -0.07 -4.85 0.87
CA PHE A 201 -0.17 -3.58 1.61
C PHE A 201 -1.54 -3.39 2.29
N ASN A 202 -2.64 -3.94 1.72
CA ASN A 202 -3.94 -3.96 2.40
C ASN A 202 -3.90 -4.87 3.62
N LEU A 203 -3.35 -6.08 3.45
CA LEU A 203 -3.29 -7.13 4.46
C LEU A 203 -2.48 -6.70 5.69
N LEU A 204 -1.33 -6.07 5.45
CA LEU A 204 -0.44 -5.53 6.48
C LEU A 204 -0.90 -4.18 7.04
N ARG A 205 -2.05 -3.66 6.58
CA ARG A 205 -2.53 -2.30 6.91
C ARG A 205 -1.40 -1.27 6.89
N ALA A 206 -0.57 -1.34 5.84
CA ALA A 206 0.67 -0.57 5.79
C ALA A 206 0.35 0.93 5.70
N GLU A 207 0.87 1.69 6.67
CA GLU A 207 0.86 3.14 6.68
C GLU A 207 2.25 3.66 6.31
N ILE A 208 2.29 4.65 5.41
CA ILE A 208 3.55 5.15 4.86
C ILE A 208 3.68 6.62 5.21
N VAL A 209 4.80 6.96 5.83
CA VAL A 209 5.15 8.34 6.18
C VAL A 209 6.41 8.71 5.41
N ILE A 210 6.34 9.79 4.64
CA ILE A 210 7.53 10.35 3.99
C ILE A 210 8.32 11.13 5.04
N LEU A 211 9.59 10.77 5.24
CA LEU A 211 10.48 11.42 6.18
C LEU A 211 11.21 12.58 5.51
N GLY A 212 11.28 13.72 6.19
CA GLY A 212 11.97 14.91 5.69
C GLY A 212 11.15 15.71 4.68
N GLU A 213 11.83 16.40 3.77
CA GLU A 213 11.16 17.16 2.72
C GLU A 213 10.44 16.21 1.76
N VAL A 214 9.13 16.40 1.59
CA VAL A 214 8.37 15.63 0.62
C VAL A 214 8.96 15.90 -0.75
N PRO A 215 9.38 14.87 -1.51
CA PRO A 215 9.93 15.04 -2.85
C PRO A 215 8.83 15.59 -3.74
N SER A 216 8.76 16.91 -3.78
CA SER A 216 7.87 17.60 -4.69
C SER A 216 8.38 17.35 -6.09
N ARG A 217 7.46 17.28 -7.06
CA ARG A 217 7.80 17.34 -8.49
C ARG A 217 9.01 18.28 -8.67
N PRO A 218 10.16 17.80 -9.19
CA PRO A 218 11.23 18.71 -9.57
C PRO A 218 10.59 19.80 -10.41
N SER A 219 10.62 21.04 -9.93
CA SER A 219 9.95 22.17 -10.57
C SER A 219 10.72 22.49 -11.85
N GLY A 220 10.55 21.68 -12.89
CA GLY A 220 11.35 21.77 -14.11
C GLY A 220 11.41 20.47 -14.89
N ARG A 221 11.89 20.57 -16.13
CA ARG A 221 12.45 19.41 -16.86
C ARG A 221 13.60 18.86 -15.99
N PRO A 222 13.85 17.54 -15.90
CA PRO A 222 15.13 17.08 -15.40
C PRO A 222 16.20 17.88 -16.15
N CYS A 223 17.14 18.48 -15.43
CA CYS A 223 18.14 19.30 -16.09
C CYS A 223 18.78 18.44 -17.17
N ARG A 224 18.78 18.90 -18.44
CA ARG A 224 19.40 18.15 -19.55
C ARG A 224 20.84 17.75 -19.23
N ALA A 225 21.52 18.53 -18.38
CA ALA A 225 22.83 18.19 -17.87
C ALA A 225 22.82 16.95 -16.99
N MET A 226 21.96 16.91 -15.97
CA MET A 226 21.81 15.75 -15.10
C MET A 226 21.29 14.51 -15.87
N ALA A 227 20.33 14.69 -16.79
CA ALA A 227 19.77 13.60 -17.58
C ALA A 227 20.83 12.82 -18.37
N PHE A 228 21.82 13.50 -18.95
CA PHE A 228 22.91 12.86 -19.69
C PHE A 228 23.65 11.79 -18.84
N PHE A 229 23.94 12.12 -17.59
CA PHE A 229 24.67 11.24 -16.67
C PHE A 229 23.77 10.13 -16.12
N VAL A 230 22.52 10.44 -15.75
CA VAL A 230 21.54 9.43 -15.29
C VAL A 230 21.28 8.38 -16.36
N GLU A 231 21.06 8.79 -17.62
CA GLU A 231 20.74 7.88 -18.72
C GLU A 231 21.89 6.94 -19.08
N ARG A 232 23.13 7.30 -18.74
CA ARG A 232 24.34 6.55 -19.07
C ARG A 232 25.00 5.87 -17.86
N ASP A 233 24.39 6.00 -16.68
CA ASP A 233 24.93 5.50 -15.42
C ASP A 233 26.38 5.97 -15.17
N LEU A 234 26.62 7.27 -15.38
CA LEU A 234 27.94 7.90 -15.24
C LEU A 234 28.00 8.83 -14.02
N ASP A 235 29.12 8.78 -13.31
CA ASP A 235 29.47 9.80 -12.32
C ASP A 235 29.82 11.13 -12.99
N VAL A 236 29.56 12.23 -12.28
CA VAL A 236 29.96 13.57 -12.77
C VAL A 236 31.39 13.89 -12.33
N PRO A 237 32.34 14.07 -13.26
CA PRO A 237 33.75 14.23 -12.93
C PRO A 237 34.03 15.55 -12.21
N LEU A 238 35.04 15.54 -11.34
CA LEU A 238 35.59 16.75 -10.73
C LEU A 238 36.63 17.38 -11.67
N LEU A 239 36.42 18.64 -12.04
CA LEU A 239 37.29 19.37 -12.97
C LEU A 239 38.55 19.94 -12.28
N THR A 240 39.43 19.04 -11.85
CA THR A 240 40.78 19.37 -11.35
C THR A 240 41.66 19.96 -12.46
N ASP A 241 42.82 20.54 -12.12
CA ASP A 241 43.78 21.04 -13.13
C ASP A 241 44.22 19.94 -14.10
N VAL A 242 44.43 18.73 -13.58
CA VAL A 242 44.82 17.55 -14.37
C VAL A 242 43.69 17.12 -15.30
N ALA A 243 42.44 17.10 -14.81
CA ALA A 243 41.27 16.80 -15.63
C ALA A 243 41.07 17.85 -16.73
N TRP A 244 41.25 19.13 -16.39
CA TRP A 244 41.15 20.24 -17.35
C TRP A 244 42.17 20.11 -18.48
N ALA A 245 43.43 19.84 -18.16
CA ALA A 245 44.50 19.68 -19.15
C ALA A 245 44.23 18.56 -20.17
N LYS A 246 43.37 17.58 -19.86
CA LYS A 246 42.98 16.50 -20.78
C LYS A 246 41.90 16.89 -21.79
N VAL A 247 41.16 17.95 -21.50
CA VAL A 247 39.98 18.34 -22.29
C VAL A 247 40.07 19.75 -22.86
N GLU A 248 41.04 20.56 -22.43
CA GLU A 248 41.20 21.95 -22.86
C GLU A 248 41.26 22.11 -24.39
N ASP A 249 41.89 21.17 -25.11
CA ASP A 249 42.02 21.17 -26.57
C ASP A 249 40.71 20.89 -27.31
N ILE A 250 39.75 20.19 -26.68
CA ILE A 250 38.44 19.85 -27.28
C ILE A 250 37.30 20.73 -26.78
N VAL A 251 37.50 21.44 -25.68
CA VAL A 251 36.49 22.36 -25.15
C VAL A 251 36.54 23.65 -25.98
N PRO A 252 35.44 24.03 -26.65
CA PRO A 252 35.45 25.23 -27.47
C PRO A 252 35.62 26.47 -26.60
N ARG A 253 36.14 27.54 -27.21
CA ARG A 253 36.08 28.86 -26.59
C ARG A 253 34.62 29.34 -26.54
N PHE A 254 33.97 29.18 -25.39
CA PHE A 254 32.55 29.52 -25.24
C PHE A 254 32.33 31.03 -25.34
N SER A 255 33.15 31.82 -24.65
CA SER A 255 33.02 33.28 -24.59
C SER A 255 34.39 33.95 -24.68
N PRO A 256 34.48 35.14 -25.28
CA PRO A 256 35.70 35.96 -25.17
C PRO A 256 35.89 36.54 -23.76
N ARG A 257 34.82 36.62 -22.94
CA ARG A 257 34.82 37.27 -21.62
C ARG A 257 34.97 36.31 -20.43
N TYR A 258 34.66 35.03 -20.62
CA TYR A 258 34.66 34.03 -19.55
C TYR A 258 35.56 32.86 -19.94
N SER A 259 36.28 32.31 -18.95
CA SER A 259 37.12 31.13 -19.18
C SER A 259 36.26 29.94 -19.57
N SER A 260 36.69 29.17 -20.58
CA SER A 260 36.01 27.93 -20.95
C SER A 260 36.01 26.90 -19.83
N ARG A 261 37.01 26.96 -18.95
CA ARG A 261 37.08 26.13 -17.75
C ARG A 261 35.94 26.42 -16.80
N ASP A 262 35.65 27.70 -16.54
CA ASP A 262 34.59 28.11 -15.61
C ASP A 262 33.20 27.73 -16.13
N VAL A 263 33.00 27.83 -17.45
CA VAL A 263 31.76 27.42 -18.10
C VAL A 263 31.56 25.90 -17.97
N LEU A 264 32.62 25.11 -18.24
CA LEU A 264 32.54 23.65 -18.09
C LEU A 264 32.34 23.25 -16.62
N ALA A 265 33.07 23.88 -15.69
CA ALA A 265 32.91 23.65 -14.26
C ALA A 265 31.46 23.92 -13.81
N ALA A 266 30.86 25.02 -14.27
CA ALA A 266 29.46 25.35 -13.98
C ALA A 266 28.47 24.32 -14.56
N PHE A 267 28.75 23.74 -15.73
CA PHE A 267 27.93 22.65 -16.29
C PHE A 267 27.99 21.38 -15.44
N LEU A 268 29.19 20.99 -15.00
CA LEU A 268 29.39 19.82 -14.15
C LEU A 268 28.83 20.04 -12.74
N GLU A 269 28.94 21.25 -12.18
CA GLU A 269 28.30 21.62 -10.92
C GLU A 269 26.77 21.56 -11.03
N LYS A 270 26.20 22.09 -12.11
CA LYS A 270 24.77 22.01 -12.38
C LYS A 270 24.28 20.56 -12.49
N ALA A 271 25.06 19.70 -13.14
CA ALA A 271 24.76 18.27 -13.22
C ALA A 271 24.79 17.61 -11.83
N ARG A 272 25.83 17.87 -11.03
CA ARG A 272 25.98 17.31 -9.67
C ARG A 272 24.90 17.75 -8.69
N THR A 273 24.53 19.02 -8.71
CA THR A 273 23.72 19.62 -7.62
C THR A 273 22.26 19.79 -8.00
N GLY A 274 21.93 19.82 -9.29
CA GLY A 274 20.58 20.09 -9.77
C GLY A 274 20.09 21.53 -9.56
N VAL A 275 20.82 22.41 -8.84
CA VAL A 275 20.39 23.77 -8.48
C VAL A 275 20.13 24.65 -9.71
N PRO A 276 19.09 25.50 -9.76
CA PRO A 276 18.77 26.32 -10.94
C PRO A 276 19.98 27.12 -11.47
N TRP A 277 20.06 27.35 -12.79
CA TRP A 277 21.21 28.06 -13.41
C TRP A 277 21.52 29.42 -12.78
N ARG A 278 20.48 30.12 -12.29
CA ARG A 278 20.57 31.42 -11.61
C ARG A 278 21.15 31.35 -10.19
N ASP A 279 21.13 30.16 -9.59
CA ASP A 279 21.51 29.91 -8.20
C ASP A 279 22.89 29.21 -8.13
N LEU A 280 23.58 29.06 -9.26
CA LEU A 280 24.96 28.56 -9.32
C LEU A 280 25.92 29.66 -8.84
N GLY A 281 26.89 29.31 -7.98
CA GLY A 281 27.89 30.24 -7.42
C GLY A 281 28.97 30.69 -8.40
N THR A 282 28.67 30.74 -9.69
CA THR A 282 29.63 31.00 -10.79
C THR A 282 29.60 32.48 -11.22
N PRO A 283 30.74 33.07 -11.60
CA PRO A 283 30.79 34.42 -12.14
C PRO A 283 30.16 34.55 -13.54
N VAL A 284 29.83 33.43 -14.20
CA VAL A 284 29.23 33.43 -15.54
C VAL A 284 27.71 33.65 -15.45
N PRO A 285 27.13 34.63 -16.16
CA PRO A 285 25.69 34.85 -16.18
C PRO A 285 24.90 33.61 -16.61
N TYR A 286 23.81 33.31 -15.90
CA TYR A 286 23.00 32.11 -16.14
C TYR A 286 22.45 32.02 -17.58
N THR A 287 22.15 33.16 -18.22
CA THR A 287 21.68 33.21 -19.61
C THR A 287 22.77 32.76 -20.59
N THR A 288 24.02 33.14 -20.33
CA THR A 288 25.20 32.71 -21.09
C THR A 288 25.43 31.21 -20.94
N LEU A 289 25.39 30.68 -19.71
CA LEU A 289 25.51 29.25 -19.46
C LEU A 289 24.44 28.44 -20.19
N MET A 290 23.17 28.86 -20.08
CA MET A 290 22.06 28.16 -20.74
C MET A 290 22.21 28.16 -22.27
N ASN A 291 22.61 29.28 -22.88
CA ASN A 291 22.82 29.37 -24.32
C ASN A 291 23.97 28.48 -24.81
N HIS A 292 25.09 28.45 -24.07
CA HIS A 292 26.21 27.57 -24.40
C HIS A 292 25.83 26.10 -24.22
N TRP A 293 25.13 25.75 -23.14
CA TRP A 293 24.65 24.39 -22.90
C TRP A 293 23.79 23.88 -24.05
N VAL A 294 22.82 24.67 -24.51
CA VAL A 294 21.91 24.27 -25.60
C VAL A 294 22.69 24.06 -26.92
N LYS A 295 23.58 24.98 -27.27
CA LYS A 295 24.36 24.90 -28.52
C LYS A 295 25.38 23.76 -28.49
N TRP A 296 26.14 23.66 -27.41
CA TRP A 296 27.24 22.71 -27.28
C TRP A 296 26.74 21.28 -26.99
N GLY A 297 25.71 21.14 -26.16
CA GLY A 297 25.06 19.86 -25.91
C GLY A 297 24.47 19.24 -27.18
N ALA A 298 23.95 20.05 -28.11
CA ALA A 298 23.45 19.57 -29.40
C ALA A 298 24.56 19.04 -30.33
N THR A 299 25.81 19.46 -30.13
CA THR A 299 26.97 19.02 -30.94
C THR A 299 27.67 17.77 -30.40
N GLY A 300 27.16 17.14 -29.33
CA GLY A 300 27.81 15.98 -28.70
C GLY A 300 29.11 16.33 -27.96
N GLY A 301 29.44 17.62 -27.77
CA GLY A 301 30.69 18.03 -27.16
C GLY A 301 30.86 17.56 -25.72
N LEU A 302 29.77 17.42 -24.98
CA LEU A 302 29.79 16.83 -23.64
C LEU A 302 30.22 15.36 -23.66
N GLU A 303 29.77 14.60 -24.65
CA GLU A 303 30.11 13.18 -24.79
C GLU A 303 31.60 12.98 -25.09
N ALA A 304 32.17 13.82 -25.95
CA ALA A 304 33.61 13.84 -26.23
C ALA A 304 34.45 14.19 -24.98
N VAL A 305 34.01 15.18 -24.19
CA VAL A 305 34.66 15.54 -22.92
C VAL A 305 34.58 14.38 -21.93
N MET A 306 33.40 13.78 -21.78
CA MET A 306 33.18 12.68 -20.85
C MET A 306 33.98 11.42 -21.21
N GLY A 307 34.16 11.14 -22.51
CA GLY A 307 35.05 10.06 -22.96
C GLY A 307 36.51 10.24 -22.53
N ARG A 308 37.00 11.49 -22.49
CA ARG A 308 38.37 11.80 -22.02
C ARG A 308 38.50 11.87 -20.51
N LEU A 309 37.42 12.16 -19.81
CA LEU A 309 37.36 12.21 -18.35
C LEU A 309 36.96 10.85 -17.74
N ALA A 310 36.81 9.80 -18.54
CA ALA A 310 36.57 8.46 -18.04
C ALA A 310 37.70 8.03 -17.07
N GLY A 311 37.32 7.55 -15.88
CA GLY A 311 38.25 7.13 -14.84
C GLY A 311 38.80 8.25 -13.95
N PHE A 312 38.46 9.53 -14.20
CA PHE A 312 38.72 10.59 -13.24
C PHE A 312 37.73 10.49 -12.06
N PRO A 313 38.13 10.93 -10.85
CA PRO A 313 37.24 10.93 -9.70
C PRO A 313 35.99 11.77 -9.99
N GLY A 314 34.83 11.16 -9.75
CA GLY A 314 33.53 11.76 -9.95
C GLY A 314 32.70 11.80 -8.68
N THR A 315 31.60 12.55 -8.75
CA THR A 315 30.55 12.55 -7.74
C THR A 315 29.35 11.83 -8.31
N ALA A 316 28.88 10.81 -7.60
CA ALA A 316 27.61 10.16 -7.91
C ALA A 316 26.49 11.19 -7.88
N LEU A 317 25.57 11.10 -8.84
CA LEU A 317 24.45 12.01 -8.89
C LEU A 317 23.52 11.79 -7.69
N PRO A 318 22.97 12.88 -7.11
CA PRO A 318 21.86 12.74 -6.17
C PRO A 318 20.69 12.13 -6.93
N ASP A 319 20.27 10.94 -6.50
CA ASP A 319 19.11 10.27 -7.06
C ASP A 319 17.85 11.14 -6.80
N PRO A 320 17.26 11.76 -7.84
CA PRO A 320 16.10 12.62 -7.68
C PRO A 320 14.84 11.83 -7.26
N ASP A 321 14.92 10.50 -7.38
CA ASP A 321 13.90 9.54 -6.99
C ASP A 321 14.20 8.91 -5.61
N LYS A 322 15.28 9.29 -4.93
CA LYS A 322 15.53 8.84 -3.56
C LYS A 322 14.55 9.49 -2.61
N VAL A 323 13.71 8.67 -2.00
CA VAL A 323 12.74 9.09 -0.98
C VAL A 323 13.08 8.40 0.32
N ALA A 324 13.10 9.13 1.43
CA ALA A 324 13.18 8.53 2.75
C ALA A 324 11.76 8.24 3.24
N LEU A 325 11.47 6.98 3.56
CA LEU A 325 10.15 6.53 4.01
C LEU A 325 10.27 5.83 5.37
N GLN A 326 9.23 5.99 6.19
CA GLN A 326 8.92 5.09 7.29
C GLN A 326 7.66 4.31 6.91
N VAL A 327 7.75 2.99 6.94
CA VAL A 327 6.58 2.11 6.79
C VAL A 327 6.20 1.58 8.16
N ARG A 328 4.93 1.69 8.51
CA ARG A 328 4.34 1.08 9.71
C ARG A 328 3.39 0.01 9.24
N CYS A 329 3.66 -1.24 9.61
CA CYS A 329 2.80 -2.37 9.32
C CYS A 329 2.03 -2.75 10.59
N THR A 330 0.75 -3.03 10.44
CA THR A 330 -0.06 -3.67 11.49
C THR A 330 -0.57 -5.00 10.96
N VAL A 331 -0.05 -6.09 11.51
CA VAL A 331 -0.49 -7.44 11.14
C VAL A 331 -1.81 -7.73 11.85
N MET A 332 -2.84 -8.09 11.08
CA MET A 332 -4.04 -8.74 11.61
C MET A 332 -3.86 -10.25 11.50
N PRO A 333 -3.71 -10.98 12.61
CA PRO A 333 -3.53 -12.42 12.59
C PRO A 333 -4.64 -13.15 11.82
N GLU A 334 -5.88 -12.65 11.86
CA GLU A 334 -7.05 -13.32 11.27
C GLU A 334 -7.03 -13.38 9.74
N LEU A 335 -6.39 -12.42 9.08
CA LEU A 335 -6.44 -12.31 7.62
C LEU A 335 -5.39 -13.19 6.92
N LEU A 336 -4.37 -13.65 7.65
CA LEU A 336 -3.29 -14.46 7.09
C LEU A 336 -3.61 -15.97 7.05
N LEU A 337 -4.73 -16.37 7.65
CA LEU A 337 -5.16 -17.77 7.77
C LEU A 337 -6.39 -18.15 6.95
N THR A 338 -6.96 -17.22 6.19
CA THR A 338 -7.94 -17.60 5.18
C THR A 338 -7.18 -18.26 4.03
N GLU A 339 -6.95 -19.56 4.12
CA GLU A 339 -6.51 -20.31 2.95
C GLU A 339 -7.55 -20.12 1.86
N PRO A 340 -7.17 -19.75 0.62
CA PRO A 340 -8.06 -19.92 -0.50
C PRO A 340 -8.28 -21.42 -0.64
N SER A 341 -9.43 -21.91 -0.19
CA SER A 341 -9.86 -23.28 -0.47
C SER A 341 -9.80 -23.47 -1.98
N ALA A 342 -8.76 -24.16 -2.47
CA ALA A 342 -8.72 -24.58 -3.84
C ALA A 342 -9.97 -25.43 -4.09
N PRO A 343 -10.72 -25.24 -5.18
CA PRO A 343 -11.80 -26.14 -5.51
C PRO A 343 -11.18 -27.52 -5.75
N ASP A 344 -11.51 -28.47 -4.89
CA ASP A 344 -11.11 -29.87 -5.02
C ASP A 344 -11.53 -30.39 -6.39
N GLY A 345 -10.57 -30.42 -7.30
CA GLY A 345 -10.65 -31.10 -8.58
C GLY A 345 -10.56 -32.60 -8.37
N ASN A 346 -11.54 -33.19 -7.71
CA ASN A 346 -11.72 -34.64 -7.70
C ASN A 346 -13.19 -35.03 -7.58
N SER A 347 -13.96 -34.70 -8.61
CA SER A 347 -15.16 -35.47 -8.95
C SER A 347 -14.84 -36.31 -10.18
N ALA A 348 -14.41 -37.54 -9.93
CA ALA A 348 -14.43 -38.60 -10.92
C ALA A 348 -15.90 -38.86 -11.31
N LEU A 349 -16.30 -38.37 -12.49
CA LEU A 349 -17.49 -38.85 -13.17
C LEU A 349 -17.06 -39.92 -14.18
N ALA A 350 -17.16 -41.17 -13.74
CA ALA A 350 -17.40 -42.26 -14.66
C ALA A 350 -18.82 -42.11 -15.22
N SER A 351 -18.90 -42.16 -16.55
CA SER A 351 -20.06 -42.43 -17.40
C SER A 351 -21.17 -43.24 -16.73
N ILE A 352 -22.43 -42.87 -17.01
CA ILE A 352 -23.46 -43.75 -17.57
C ILE A 352 -24.55 -42.89 -18.25
N ASP A 353 -25.00 -43.44 -19.37
CA ASP A 353 -25.95 -42.98 -20.37
C ASP A 353 -27.30 -42.43 -19.87
N GLY A 354 -27.91 -41.60 -20.72
CA GLY A 354 -29.33 -41.28 -20.63
C GLY A 354 -29.79 -40.20 -21.60
N SER A 355 -30.13 -40.61 -22.82
CA SER A 355 -30.92 -39.89 -23.82
C SER A 355 -31.94 -38.90 -23.25
N ASN A 356 -32.04 -37.72 -23.88
CA ASN A 356 -33.33 -37.24 -24.38
C ASN A 356 -33.16 -36.16 -25.44
N GLY A 357 -33.98 -36.27 -26.47
CA GLY A 357 -33.94 -35.45 -27.68
C GLY A 357 -34.49 -34.04 -27.47
N GLY A 358 -34.19 -33.18 -28.44
CA GLY A 358 -34.56 -31.77 -28.42
C GLY A 358 -34.12 -31.04 -29.67
N GLU A 359 -34.60 -31.51 -30.81
CA GLU A 359 -34.59 -30.82 -32.10
C GLU A 359 -35.29 -29.45 -31.98
N ILE A 360 -34.73 -28.38 -32.57
CA ILE A 360 -35.47 -27.34 -33.34
C ILE A 360 -34.45 -26.45 -34.08
N ARG A 361 -34.87 -26.06 -35.28
CA ARG A 361 -34.13 -25.59 -36.45
C ARG A 361 -33.76 -24.11 -36.45
N ASN A 362 -32.72 -23.85 -37.25
CA ASN A 362 -32.38 -22.61 -37.97
C ASN A 362 -33.55 -21.66 -38.32
N ARG A 363 -33.29 -20.35 -38.26
CA ARG A 363 -33.80 -19.42 -39.27
C ARG A 363 -32.86 -18.24 -39.53
N THR A 364 -32.53 -18.16 -40.81
CA THR A 364 -31.93 -17.09 -41.63
C THR A 364 -32.62 -15.72 -41.51
N GLY A 365 -31.87 -14.64 -41.76
CA GLY A 365 -32.43 -13.34 -42.15
C GLY A 365 -31.44 -12.17 -42.17
N SER A 366 -30.74 -11.99 -43.29
CA SER A 366 -30.39 -10.68 -43.90
C SER A 366 -31.32 -10.55 -45.14
N PRO A 367 -31.55 -9.41 -45.86
CA PRO A 367 -30.70 -8.21 -46.03
C PRO A 367 -31.47 -6.85 -46.22
N ASP A 368 -30.72 -5.82 -46.64
CA ASP A 368 -31.11 -4.56 -47.33
C ASP A 368 -31.88 -3.49 -46.51
N ASP A 369 -31.69 -2.17 -46.66
CA ASP A 369 -31.29 -1.40 -47.85
C ASP A 369 -31.04 0.09 -47.48
N ARG A 370 -30.34 0.83 -48.36
CA ARG A 370 -30.36 2.32 -48.58
C ARG A 370 -29.64 3.23 -47.56
N GLU A 371 -28.94 4.31 -47.91
CA GLU A 371 -28.70 5.05 -49.16
C GLU A 371 -27.55 6.04 -48.87
N SER A 372 -26.55 6.11 -49.75
CA SER A 372 -25.75 7.34 -49.96
C SER A 372 -26.59 8.32 -50.78
N PRO A 373 -26.35 9.64 -50.69
CA PRO A 373 -25.48 10.24 -51.70
C PRO A 373 -24.59 11.40 -51.23
N ASP A 374 -23.47 11.49 -51.95
CA ASP A 374 -22.67 12.65 -52.34
C ASP A 374 -23.16 14.06 -51.96
N ARG A 375 -22.22 14.86 -51.44
CA ARG A 375 -22.09 16.26 -51.86
C ARG A 375 -20.63 16.67 -52.05
N VAL A 376 -20.34 16.87 -53.33
CA VAL A 376 -19.23 17.62 -53.94
C VAL A 376 -19.33 19.12 -53.63
N ALA A 377 -18.18 19.80 -53.79
CA ALA A 377 -17.91 21.25 -53.91
C ALA A 377 -17.43 21.93 -52.62
N GLY A 378 -16.32 22.68 -52.60
CA GLY A 378 -15.41 23.04 -53.68
C GLY A 378 -14.45 24.15 -53.24
N ARG A 379 -13.43 24.35 -54.09
CA ARG A 379 -12.39 25.39 -54.12
C ARG A 379 -11.23 25.28 -53.14
#